data_AF-A0A842YJS6-F1
#
_entry.id   AF-A0A842YJS6-F1
#
_cell.length_a   1.000
_cell.length_b   1.000
_cell.length_c   1.000
_cell.angle_alpha   90.00
_cell.angle_beta   90.00
_cell.angle_gamma   90.00
#
_symmetry.space_group_name_H-M   'P 1'
#
loop_
_entity.id
_entity.type
_entity.pdbx_description
1 polymer ?
#
loop_
_entity_poly.entity_id
_entity_poly.type
_entity_poly.pdbx_seq_one_letter_code
_entity_poly.pdbx_strand_id
1 'polypeptide(L)'
;MNPKDRKTWNNKGIVLGELGRYDEALGCFEKVLEINPEDHRAWYMKGEVLEKLGRCEEALESYRKALKLKPEYNEAKKALKKLEKKQ
;
A
#
# COMPACT_ATOMS: atom_id res chain seq x y z
N MET A 1 13.93 14.60 9.08
CA MET A 1 13.42 14.53 7.69
C MET A 1 11.98 15.05 7.64
N ASN A 2 11.54 15.59 6.51
CA ASN A 2 10.42 16.54 6.41
C ASN A 2 9.08 15.82 6.11
N PRO A 3 7.98 16.07 6.85
CA PRO A 3 6.65 15.52 6.54
C PRO A 3 6.15 15.80 5.11
N LYS A 4 6.68 16.85 4.46
CA LYS A 4 6.44 17.20 3.06
C LYS A 4 6.92 16.13 2.08
N ASP A 5 8.01 15.43 2.41
CA ASP A 5 8.59 14.40 1.54
C ASP A 5 7.64 13.20 1.47
N ARG A 6 7.10 12.78 2.62
CA ARG A 6 6.12 11.69 2.72
C ARG A 6 4.87 11.94 1.87
N LYS A 7 4.28 13.13 1.97
CA LYS A 7 3.07 13.47 1.20
C LYS A 7 3.35 13.48 -0.31
N THR A 8 4.52 13.99 -0.70
CA THR A 8 4.96 14.02 -2.10
C THR A 8 5.12 12.62 -2.66
N TRP A 9 5.81 11.72 -1.95
CA TRP A 9 5.96 10.33 -2.36
C TRP A 9 4.63 9.60 -2.45
N ASN A 10 3.74 9.80 -1.48
CA ASN A 10 2.41 9.18 -1.50
C ASN A 10 1.57 9.62 -2.71
N ASN A 11 1.53 10.93 -2.99
CA ASN A 11 0.80 11.45 -4.15
C ASN A 11 1.41 10.97 -5.47
N LYS A 12 2.74 10.93 -5.57
CA LYS A 12 3.44 10.39 -6.74
C LYS A 12 3.11 8.91 -6.95
N GLY A 13 3.10 8.11 -5.89
CA GLY A 13 2.74 6.69 -5.95
C GLY A 13 1.31 6.47 -6.45
N ILE A 14 0.35 7.27 -5.98
CA ILE A 14 -1.05 7.23 -6.45
C ILE A 14 -1.13 7.49 -7.95
N VAL A 15 -0.55 8.61 -8.42
CA VAL A 15 -0.58 8.98 -9.84
C VAL A 15 0.10 7.92 -10.72
N LEU A 16 1.23 7.37 -10.27
CA LEU A 16 1.90 6.29 -11.00
C LEU A 16 1.05 5.01 -11.08
N GLY A 17 0.35 4.66 -10.00
CA GLY A 17 -0.58 3.53 -9.98
C GLY A 17 -1.77 3.72 -10.93
N GLU A 18 -2.33 4.93 -11.00
CA GLU A 18 -3.38 5.30 -11.95
C GLU A 18 -2.90 5.22 -13.41
N LEU A 19 -1.62 5.54 -13.64
CA LEU A 19 -0.96 5.40 -14.95
C LEU A 19 -0.54 3.96 -15.29
N GLY A 20 -0.81 2.98 -14.41
CA GLY A 20 -0.41 1.58 -14.60
C GLY A 20 1.09 1.31 -14.40
N ARG A 21 1.85 2.29 -13.91
CA ARG A 21 3.30 2.19 -13.63
C ARG A 21 3.51 1.62 -12.23
N TYR A 22 3.09 0.38 -12.04
CA TYR A 22 2.95 -0.23 -10.72
C TYR A 22 4.28 -0.42 -9.97
N ASP A 23 5.37 -0.83 -10.63
CA ASP A 23 6.67 -0.98 -9.96
C ASP A 23 7.19 0.36 -9.41
N GLU A 24 6.99 1.46 -10.14
CA GLU A 24 7.39 2.79 -9.68
C GLU A 24 6.48 3.31 -8.56
N ALA A 25 5.19 2.99 -8.62
CA ALA A 25 4.25 3.27 -7.54
C ALA A 25 4.65 2.54 -6.25
N LEU A 26 5.04 1.27 -6.38
CA LEU A 26 5.53 0.46 -5.26
C LEU A 26 6.75 1.11 -4.59
N GLY A 27 7.75 1.52 -5.39
CA GLY A 27 8.92 2.22 -4.86
C GLY A 27 8.58 3.53 -4.15
N CYS A 28 7.55 4.25 -4.59
CA CYS A 28 7.08 5.45 -3.90
C CYS A 28 6.47 5.14 -2.53
N PHE A 29 5.65 4.10 -2.42
CA PHE A 29 5.07 3.69 -1.13
C PHE A 29 6.13 3.10 -0.20
N GLU A 30 7.16 2.44 -0.72
CA GLU A 30 8.32 2.00 0.07
C GLU A 30 9.09 3.17 0.66
N LYS A 31 9.29 4.26 -0.10
CA LYS A 31 9.87 5.51 0.45
C LYS A 31 9.01 6.14 1.53
N VAL A 32 7.68 6.10 1.39
CA VAL A 32 6.78 6.54 2.47
C VAL A 32 6.98 5.70 3.74
N LEU A 33 7.12 4.38 3.58
CA LEU A 33 7.28 3.44 4.69
C LEU A 33 8.68 3.45 5.31
N GLU A 34 9.73 3.77 4.54
CA GLU A 34 11.07 4.05 5.08
C GLU A 34 11.06 5.28 6.00
N ILE A 35 10.28 6.31 5.65
CA ILE A 35 10.14 7.55 6.43
C ILE A 35 9.19 7.35 7.62
N ASN A 36 8.09 6.63 7.41
CA ASN A 36 7.08 6.35 8.42
C ASN A 36 6.56 4.91 8.30
N PRO A 37 7.19 3.96 9.01
CA PRO A 37 6.77 2.55 8.98
C PRO A 37 5.35 2.31 9.52
N GLU A 38 4.79 3.25 10.28
CA GLU A 38 3.46 3.17 10.89
C GLU A 38 2.37 3.82 10.02
N ASP A 39 2.67 4.16 8.76
CA ASP A 39 1.67 4.68 7.84
C ASP A 39 0.76 3.56 7.30
N HIS A 40 -0.36 3.33 8.01
CA HIS A 40 -1.36 2.34 7.59
C HIS A 40 -1.89 2.56 6.16
N ARG A 41 -1.95 3.81 5.68
CA ARG A 41 -2.41 4.10 4.32
C ARG A 41 -1.38 3.67 3.30
N ALA A 42 -0.10 3.95 3.54
CA ALA A 42 0.96 3.51 2.65
C ALA A 42 1.06 1.98 2.54
N TRP A 43 0.87 1.26 3.66
CA TRP A 43 0.77 -0.20 3.63
C TRP A 43 -0.42 -0.69 2.80
N TYR A 44 -1.58 -0.04 2.89
CA TYR A 44 -2.74 -0.38 2.06
C TYR A 44 -2.49 -0.12 0.58
N MET A 45 -2.00 1.07 0.22
CA MET A 45 -1.71 1.41 -1.18
C MET A 45 -0.64 0.50 -1.78
N LYS A 46 0.40 0.13 -1.00
CA LYS A 46 1.37 -0.89 -1.38
C LYS A 46 0.69 -2.23 -1.67
N GLY A 47 -0.27 -2.65 -0.84
CA GLY A 47 -1.07 -3.85 -1.09
C GLY A 47 -1.88 -3.80 -2.38
N GLU A 48 -2.53 -2.67 -2.67
CA GLU A 48 -3.29 -2.49 -3.92
C GLU A 48 -2.39 -2.60 -5.16
N VAL A 49 -1.23 -1.95 -5.13
CA VAL A 49 -0.25 -2.02 -6.23
C VAL A 49 0.29 -3.45 -6.40
N LEU A 50 0.56 -4.16 -5.31
CA LEU A 50 1.01 -5.56 -5.36
C LEU A 50 -0.08 -6.50 -5.93
N GLU A 51 -1.36 -6.28 -5.61
CA GLU A 51 -2.47 -7.01 -6.25
C GLU A 51 -2.49 -6.78 -7.76
N LYS A 52 -2.23 -5.53 -8.21
CA LYS A 52 -2.15 -5.21 -9.65
C LYS A 52 -0.94 -5.84 -10.35
N LEU A 53 0.15 -6.05 -9.63
CA LEU A 53 1.33 -6.78 -10.11
C LEU A 53 1.18 -8.30 -10.05
N GLY A 54 0.07 -8.83 -9.53
CA GLY A 54 -0.13 -10.27 -9.34
C GLY A 54 0.66 -10.87 -8.16
N ARG A 55 1.27 -10.03 -7.32
CA ARG A 55 2.06 -10.43 -6.14
C ARG A 55 1.14 -10.59 -4.93
N CYS A 56 0.24 -11.57 -4.99
CA CYS A 56 -0.86 -11.75 -4.05
C CYS A 56 -0.40 -11.93 -2.60
N GLU A 57 0.64 -12.74 -2.35
CA GLU A 57 1.14 -13.04 -1.01
C GLU A 57 1.67 -11.79 -0.32
N GLU A 58 2.40 -10.94 -1.06
CA GLU A 58 2.94 -9.69 -0.54
C GLU A 58 1.85 -8.62 -0.34
N ALA A 59 0.80 -8.65 -1.18
CA ALA A 59 -0.37 -7.81 -1.01
C ALA A 59 -1.12 -8.16 0.28
N LEU A 60 -1.33 -9.46 0.56
CA LEU A 60 -1.94 -9.94 1.80
C LEU A 60 -1.15 -9.45 3.03
N GLU A 61 0.17 -9.59 3.01
CA GLU A 61 1.02 -9.12 4.11
C GLU A 61 0.93 -7.60 4.31
N SER A 62 0.89 -6.84 3.22
CA SER A 62 0.76 -5.38 3.27
C SER A 62 -0.59 -4.96 3.85
N TYR A 63 -1.70 -5.61 3.46
CA TYR A 63 -3.01 -5.37 4.05
C TYR A 63 -3.08 -5.76 5.53
N ARG A 64 -2.46 -6.87 5.94
CA ARG A 64 -2.38 -7.28 7.35
C ARG A 64 -1.62 -6.24 8.18
N LYS A 65 -0.51 -5.69 7.68
CA LYS A 65 0.21 -4.60 8.35
C LYS A 65 -0.64 -3.33 8.47
N ALA A 66 -1.35 -2.95 7.41
CA ALA A 66 -2.27 -1.82 7.46
C ALA A 66 -3.35 -2.00 8.55
N LEU A 67 -3.91 -3.21 8.67
CA LEU A 67 -4.92 -3.54 9.69
C LEU A 67 -4.35 -3.67 11.09
N LYS A 68 -3.10 -4.12 11.24
CA LYS A 68 -2.41 -4.14 12.53
C LYS A 68 -2.24 -2.72 13.09
N LEU A 69 -1.90 -1.77 12.22
CA LEU A 69 -1.75 -0.35 12.58
C LEU A 69 -3.09 0.37 12.74
N LYS A 70 -4.08 0.03 11.91
CA LYS A 70 -5.43 0.57 11.99
C LYS A 70 -6.47 -0.55 11.82
N PRO A 71 -6.89 -1.19 12.93
CA PRO A 71 -7.85 -2.29 12.89
C PRO A 71 -9.21 -1.93 12.33
N GLU A 72 -9.58 -0.65 12.28
CA GLU A 72 -10.86 -0.16 11.74
C GLU A 72 -10.80 0.19 10.25
N TYR A 73 -9.68 -0.07 9.56
CA TYR A 73 -9.53 0.31 8.16
C TYR A 73 -10.32 -0.63 7.23
N ASN A 74 -11.56 -0.25 6.95
CA ASN A 74 -12.54 -1.09 6.26
C ASN A 74 -12.11 -1.47 4.84
N GLU A 75 -11.41 -0.58 4.14
CA GLU A 75 -10.88 -0.80 2.80
C GLU A 75 -9.87 -1.95 2.81
N ALA A 76 -8.89 -1.90 3.73
CA ALA A 76 -7.91 -2.98 3.90
C ALA A 76 -8.57 -4.31 4.32
N LYS A 77 -9.62 -4.28 5.18
CA LYS A 77 -10.38 -5.50 5.53
C LYS A 77 -11.06 -6.12 4.33
N LYS A 78 -11.69 -5.30 3.49
CA LYS A 78 -12.39 -5.77 2.28
C LYS A 78 -11.39 -6.35 1.29
N ALA A 79 -10.28 -5.67 1.06
CA ALA A 79 -9.22 -6.11 0.16
C ALA A 79 -8.61 -7.44 0.63
N LEU A 80 -8.25 -7.55 1.91
CA LEU A 80 -7.71 -8.77 2.51
C LEU A 80 -8.68 -9.96 2.33
N LYS A 81 -9.95 -9.80 2.76
CA LYS A 81 -10.96 -10.87 2.64
C LYS A 81 -11.25 -11.28 1.19
N LYS A 82 -11.21 -10.32 0.25
CA LYS A 82 -11.40 -10.59 -1.18
C LYS A 82 -10.24 -11.42 -1.72
N LEU A 83 -9.01 -11.09 -1.34
CA LEU A 83 -7.81 -11.74 -1.84
C LEU A 83 -7.63 -13.15 -1.24
N GLU A 84 -7.93 -13.32 0.06
CA GLU A 84 -7.91 -14.64 0.73
C GLU A 84 -8.93 -15.63 0.14
N LYS A 85 -10.05 -15.13 -0.42
CA LYS A 85 -11.06 -15.98 -1.09
C LYS A 85 -10.70 -16.37 -2.53
N LYS A 86 -9.67 -15.75 -3.10
CA LYS A 86 -9.24 -15.98 -4.49
C LYS A 86 -8.09 -16.99 -4.62
N GLN A 87 -7.52 -17.40 -3.49
CA GLN A 87 -6.56 -18.51 -3.38
C GLN A 87 -7.31 -19.80 -3.10
#